data_AF-A0A9P9CLW1-F1
#
_entry.id   AF-A0A9P9CLW1-F1
#
_cell.length_a   1.000
_cell.length_b   1.000
_cell.length_c   1.000
_cell.angle_alpha   90.00
_cell.angle_beta   90.00
_cell.angle_gamma   90.00
#
_symmetry.space_group_name_H-M   'P 1'
#
loop_
_entity.id
_entity.type
_entity.pdbx_description
1 polymer ?
#
loop_
_entity_poly.entity_id
_entity_poly.type
_entity_poly.pdbx_seq_one_letter_code
_entity_poly.pdbx_strand_id
1 'polypeptide(L)'
;CGVGITYSGNDADGEKLRLGPNDYTRERAALTGVLHVLQVWDRSTPLFIGVEDKAVSLNLTKRLDSNVRFGRVNTGSCAQVYRATAAALLARSGGVTFVPFAKQGGRLKAIELAQAAHSAPPSQPSLTTNALLALRGRPLAGLTQGEAHKTVIATQVIAARKTTIARLAESIAAVGDATSRWPTPGDVWASLRSKDLHRPTREFLWRLAHGTQKVGPFWRNVKNLEHRATCLHCNGQTETMEHALLLCNAPGREIIWQETQQLWARSGLPWPDISLGAIISCGLNHFTRRNGKRDAGAARRFKILVSEAAFLVWRIRNEWVIVNEGDHAKYPTVGEIRKRWKATISRRIRLDTQLLNRRRFGTRAVNLGLFRGTWEPLRHPGSDPPPGNWWASAGFLDGMWQRRPGERVPTGQPNHESVTFSQESA
;
A
#
# COMPACT_ATOMS: atom_id res chain seq x y z
N CYS A 1 -0.78 32.89 3.79
CA CYS A 1 -1.40 32.96 2.46
C CYS A 1 -2.42 34.08 2.43
N GLY A 2 -2.34 34.93 1.41
CA GLY A 2 -3.25 36.04 1.18
C GLY A 2 -4.20 35.78 0.02
N VAL A 3 -5.28 36.56 -0.02
CA VAL A 3 -6.22 36.67 -1.13
C VAL A 3 -6.19 38.12 -1.59
N GLY A 4 -6.08 38.34 -2.90
CA GLY A 4 -6.19 39.66 -3.52
C GLY A 4 -7.36 39.67 -4.49
N ILE A 5 -8.18 40.73 -4.40
CA ILE A 5 -9.39 40.90 -5.19
C ILE A 5 -9.31 42.25 -5.89
N THR A 6 -9.63 42.28 -7.18
CA THR A 6 -9.65 43.50 -7.99
C THR A 6 -10.97 43.58 -8.73
N TYR A 7 -11.50 44.81 -8.88
CA TYR A 7 -12.77 45.08 -9.54
C TYR A 7 -12.50 45.82 -10.87
N SER A 8 -13.24 45.46 -11.92
CA SER A 8 -13.15 46.16 -13.22
C SER A 8 -13.92 47.47 -13.17
N GLY A 9 -13.26 48.59 -13.47
CA GLY A 9 -13.91 49.91 -13.57
C GLY A 9 -13.42 50.96 -12.57
N ASN A 10 -12.55 50.59 -11.64
CA ASN A 10 -11.85 51.53 -10.76
C ASN A 10 -10.47 50.98 -10.38
N ASP A 11 -9.41 51.46 -11.04
CA ASP A 11 -8.03 51.00 -10.79
C ASP A 11 -7.51 51.37 -9.39
N ALA A 12 -8.28 52.08 -8.57
CA ALA A 12 -7.97 52.39 -7.18
C ALA A 12 -8.47 51.33 -6.17
N ASP A 13 -9.55 50.59 -6.47
CA ASP A 13 -10.26 49.78 -5.48
C ASP A 13 -9.86 48.30 -5.58
N GLY A 14 -8.86 47.91 -4.78
CA GLY A 14 -8.45 46.52 -4.61
C GLY A 14 -8.52 46.11 -3.15
N GLU A 15 -9.04 44.92 -2.89
CA GLU A 15 -9.17 44.38 -1.54
C GLU A 15 -8.14 43.28 -1.29
N LYS A 16 -7.66 43.20 -0.04
CA LYS A 16 -6.75 42.16 0.43
C LYS A 16 -7.29 41.50 1.68
N LEU A 17 -7.29 40.17 1.69
CA LEU A 17 -7.72 39.37 2.83
C LEU A 17 -6.58 38.45 3.27
N ARG A 18 -6.33 38.36 4.57
CA ARG A 18 -5.33 37.44 5.12
C ARG A 18 -6.01 36.23 5.75
N LEU A 19 -5.65 35.05 5.26
CA LEU A 19 -6.09 33.78 5.84
C LEU A 19 -5.38 33.50 7.16
N GLY A 20 -6.04 32.76 8.04
CA GLY A 20 -5.49 32.35 9.33
C GLY A 20 -4.24 31.46 9.22
N PRO A 21 -3.48 31.31 10.32
CA PRO A 21 -2.19 30.60 10.38
C PRO A 21 -2.27 29.08 10.22
N ASN A 22 -3.39 28.51 9.77
CA ASN A 22 -3.48 27.09 9.40
C ASN A 22 -4.10 26.89 7.99
N ASP A 23 -4.34 27.99 7.26
CA ASP A 23 -5.19 28.03 6.07
C ASP A 23 -4.38 28.42 4.80
N TYR A 24 -3.39 27.61 4.43
CA TYR A 24 -2.38 27.99 3.44
C TYR A 24 -2.60 27.50 2.00
N THR A 25 -3.67 26.78 1.72
CA THR A 25 -3.84 26.19 0.38
C THR A 25 -4.31 27.23 -0.62
N ARG A 26 -3.81 27.14 -1.86
CA ARG A 26 -4.27 27.98 -2.98
C ARG A 26 -5.78 27.83 -3.22
N GLU A 27 -6.28 26.60 -3.12
CA GLU A 27 -7.70 26.29 -3.23
C GLU A 27 -8.53 27.05 -2.19
N ARG A 28 -8.11 27.02 -0.91
CA ARG A 28 -8.81 27.75 0.15
C ARG A 28 -8.78 29.26 -0.06
N ALA A 29 -7.64 29.81 -0.50
CA ALA A 29 -7.51 31.22 -0.81
C ALA A 29 -8.47 31.66 -1.92
N ALA A 30 -8.52 30.90 -3.01
CA ALA A 30 -9.43 31.13 -4.11
C ALA A 30 -10.91 31.04 -3.68
N LEU A 31 -11.30 30.00 -2.93
CA LEU A 31 -12.67 29.85 -2.40
C LEU A 31 -13.06 31.00 -1.46
N THR A 32 -12.13 31.47 -0.63
CA THR A 32 -12.35 32.57 0.31
C THR A 32 -12.57 33.89 -0.42
N GLY A 33 -11.78 34.16 -1.47
CA GLY A 33 -11.98 35.36 -2.29
C GLY A 33 -13.33 35.36 -3.00
N VAL A 34 -13.73 34.22 -3.57
CA VAL A 34 -15.06 34.09 -4.19
C VAL A 34 -16.16 34.29 -3.15
N LEU A 35 -16.06 33.68 -1.97
CA LEU A 35 -17.06 33.84 -0.90
C LEU A 35 -17.21 35.31 -0.49
N HIS A 36 -16.09 36.02 -0.32
CA HIS A 36 -16.09 37.43 0.05
C HIS A 36 -16.83 38.28 -0.98
N VAL A 37 -16.50 38.14 -2.26
CA VAL A 37 -17.18 38.86 -3.35
C VAL A 37 -18.70 38.58 -3.33
N LEU A 38 -19.10 37.33 -3.12
CA LEU A 38 -20.51 36.94 -3.09
C LEU A 38 -21.28 37.51 -1.88
N GLN A 39 -20.58 37.82 -0.78
CA GLN A 39 -21.16 38.36 0.44
C GLN A 39 -21.25 39.90 0.44
N VAL A 40 -20.28 40.56 -0.19
CA VAL A 40 -20.22 42.04 -0.25
C VAL A 40 -21.20 42.61 -1.29
N TRP A 41 -21.35 41.93 -2.43
CA TRP A 41 -22.14 42.44 -3.54
C TRP A 41 -23.61 42.03 -3.46
N ASP A 42 -24.51 42.95 -3.83
CA ASP A 42 -25.95 42.70 -3.85
C ASP A 42 -26.29 41.42 -4.63
N ARG A 43 -27.28 40.67 -4.14
CA ARG A 43 -27.61 39.32 -4.64
C ARG A 43 -28.23 39.33 -6.04
N SER A 44 -28.82 40.45 -6.46
CA SER A 44 -29.45 40.58 -7.78
C SER A 44 -28.48 40.97 -8.89
N THR A 45 -27.34 41.55 -8.54
CA THR A 45 -26.33 41.99 -9.50
C THR A 45 -25.65 40.79 -10.20
N PRO A 46 -25.65 40.74 -11.55
CA PRO A 46 -24.86 39.76 -12.29
C PRO A 46 -23.36 39.97 -12.07
N LEU A 47 -22.61 38.90 -11.80
CA LEU A 47 -21.18 38.95 -11.52
C LEU A 47 -20.36 38.13 -12.52
N PHE A 48 -19.22 38.67 -12.94
CA PHE A 48 -18.21 37.97 -13.74
C PHE A 48 -16.95 37.78 -12.92
N ILE A 49 -16.64 36.54 -12.52
CA ILE A 49 -15.56 36.25 -11.56
C ILE A 49 -14.44 35.46 -12.25
N GLY A 50 -13.24 36.03 -12.27
CA GLY A 50 -12.02 35.34 -12.69
C GLY A 50 -11.27 34.76 -11.48
N VAL A 51 -11.01 33.45 -11.48
CA VAL A 51 -10.27 32.76 -10.40
C VAL A 51 -9.04 32.07 -10.95
N GLU A 52 -7.88 32.26 -10.31
CA GLU A 52 -6.61 31.67 -10.74
C GLU A 52 -6.65 30.13 -10.72
N ASP A 53 -7.23 29.57 -9.65
CA ASP A 53 -7.35 28.13 -9.49
C ASP A 53 -8.47 27.55 -10.38
N LYS A 54 -8.05 26.90 -11.47
CA LYS A 54 -8.94 26.22 -12.42
C LYS A 54 -9.75 25.10 -11.78
N ALA A 55 -9.24 24.45 -10.73
CA ALA A 55 -9.98 23.40 -10.04
C ALA A 55 -11.17 24.00 -9.28
N VAL A 56 -10.98 25.16 -8.64
CA VAL A 56 -12.05 25.89 -7.94
C VAL A 56 -13.14 26.31 -8.92
N SER A 57 -12.80 26.92 -10.06
CA SER A 57 -13.80 27.32 -11.05
C SER A 57 -14.56 26.14 -11.62
N LEU A 58 -13.90 25.02 -11.92
CA LEU A 58 -14.55 23.78 -12.37
C LEU A 58 -15.48 23.18 -11.30
N ASN A 59 -15.04 23.22 -10.04
CA ASN A 59 -15.78 22.69 -8.91
C ASN A 59 -17.03 23.53 -8.60
N LEU A 60 -16.96 24.86 -8.70
CA LEU A 60 -18.08 25.78 -8.46
C LEU A 60 -19.01 25.97 -9.67
N THR A 61 -18.66 25.42 -10.84
CA THR A 61 -19.50 25.45 -12.05
C THR A 61 -19.97 24.04 -12.42
N LYS A 62 -19.28 23.37 -13.34
CA LYS A 62 -19.67 22.09 -13.96
C LYS A 62 -19.87 20.95 -12.96
N ARG A 63 -19.21 21.03 -11.80
CA ARG A 63 -19.28 19.98 -10.78
C ARG A 63 -20.05 20.40 -9.55
N LEU A 64 -20.62 21.60 -9.48
CA LEU A 64 -21.27 22.09 -8.26
C LEU A 64 -22.42 21.17 -7.85
N ASP A 65 -23.36 20.91 -8.75
CA ASP A 65 -24.51 20.02 -8.50
C ASP A 65 -24.06 18.61 -8.11
N SER A 66 -23.08 18.07 -8.82
CA SER A 66 -22.50 16.76 -8.50
C SER A 66 -21.86 16.76 -7.11
N ASN A 67 -21.06 17.78 -6.80
CA ASN A 67 -20.35 17.89 -5.53
C ASN A 67 -21.32 18.08 -4.36
N VAL A 68 -22.41 18.83 -4.55
CA VAL A 68 -23.48 19.00 -3.57
C VAL A 68 -24.26 17.69 -3.39
N ARG A 69 -24.73 17.08 -4.49
CA ARG A 69 -25.47 15.79 -4.48
C ARG A 69 -24.67 14.66 -3.84
N PHE A 70 -23.37 14.60 -4.13
CA PHE A 70 -22.46 13.59 -3.58
C PHE A 70 -21.75 14.06 -2.30
N GLY A 71 -22.19 15.16 -1.68
CA GLY A 71 -21.64 15.66 -0.41
C GLY A 71 -20.13 15.89 -0.39
N ARG A 72 -19.48 16.05 -1.54
CA ARG A 72 -18.03 16.33 -1.69
C ARG A 72 -17.66 17.69 -1.11
N VAL A 73 -18.63 18.57 -0.97
CA VAL A 73 -18.52 19.83 -0.24
C VAL A 73 -18.20 19.64 1.25
N ASN A 74 -18.42 18.44 1.81
CA ASN A 74 -18.18 18.13 3.22
C ASN A 74 -16.83 17.45 3.51
N THR A 75 -15.97 17.27 2.50
CA THR A 75 -14.73 16.49 2.64
C THR A 75 -13.49 17.35 2.44
N GLY A 76 -12.45 17.11 3.25
CA GLY A 76 -11.15 17.80 3.16
C GLY A 76 -11.05 19.08 3.99
N SER A 77 -9.85 19.67 4.03
CA SER A 77 -9.55 20.86 4.85
C SER A 77 -10.29 22.13 4.40
N CYS A 78 -10.74 22.19 3.15
CA CYS A 78 -11.49 23.32 2.58
C CYS A 78 -13.02 23.19 2.70
N ALA A 79 -13.54 22.09 3.28
CA ALA A 79 -14.96 21.77 3.28
C ALA A 79 -15.86 22.88 3.85
N GLN A 80 -15.42 23.57 4.91
CA GLN A 80 -16.22 24.63 5.51
C GLN A 80 -16.36 25.85 4.58
N VAL A 81 -15.25 26.31 4.00
CA VAL A 81 -15.26 27.46 3.08
C VAL A 81 -16.02 27.09 1.81
N TYR A 82 -15.79 25.88 1.27
CA TYR A 82 -16.49 25.41 0.09
C TYR A 82 -18.02 25.40 0.28
N ARG A 83 -18.51 24.91 1.42
CA ARG A 83 -19.95 24.94 1.74
C ARG A 83 -20.50 26.36 1.80
N ALA A 84 -19.77 27.27 2.43
CA ALA A 84 -20.17 28.66 2.51
C ALA A 84 -20.24 29.31 1.12
N THR A 85 -19.23 29.07 0.26
CA THR A 85 -19.22 29.56 -1.12
C THR A 85 -20.35 28.97 -1.96
N ALA A 86 -20.57 27.65 -1.88
CA ALA A 86 -21.66 26.98 -2.60
C ALA A 86 -23.04 27.48 -2.18
N ALA A 87 -23.27 27.63 -0.88
CA ALA A 87 -24.52 28.19 -0.35
C ALA A 87 -24.71 29.65 -0.79
N ALA A 88 -23.65 30.46 -0.78
CA ALA A 88 -23.71 31.85 -1.23
C ALA A 88 -24.03 31.94 -2.74
N LEU A 89 -23.47 31.05 -3.58
CA LEU A 89 -23.80 30.99 -5.01
C LEU A 89 -25.27 30.63 -5.23
N LEU A 90 -25.78 29.61 -4.53
CA LEU A 90 -27.17 29.15 -4.66
C LEU A 90 -28.18 30.17 -4.11
N ALA A 91 -27.77 31.06 -3.21
CA ALA A 91 -28.63 32.09 -2.61
C ALA A 91 -28.83 33.33 -3.50
N ARG A 92 -28.08 33.47 -4.59
CA ARG A 92 -28.13 34.66 -5.45
C ARG A 92 -29.21 34.53 -6.52
N SER A 93 -29.88 35.64 -6.81
CA SER A 93 -30.83 35.77 -7.93
C SER A 93 -30.15 36.26 -9.20
N GLY A 94 -29.09 37.06 -9.07
CA GLY A 94 -28.22 37.49 -10.17
C GLY A 94 -27.28 36.36 -10.62
N GLY A 95 -27.15 36.18 -11.94
CA GLY A 95 -26.28 35.17 -12.51
C GLY A 95 -24.80 35.41 -12.19
N VAL A 96 -24.07 34.33 -11.85
CA VAL A 96 -22.61 34.37 -11.64
C VAL A 96 -21.92 33.60 -12.76
N THR A 97 -21.11 34.29 -13.55
CA THR A 97 -20.35 33.70 -14.65
C THR A 97 -18.87 33.66 -14.29
N PHE A 98 -18.28 32.46 -14.30
CA PHE A 98 -16.84 32.31 -14.12
C PHE A 98 -16.10 32.52 -15.44
N VAL A 99 -15.18 33.49 -15.48
CA VAL A 99 -14.43 33.86 -16.67
C VAL A 99 -12.96 33.43 -16.57
N PRO A 100 -12.24 33.22 -17.70
CA PRO A 100 -10.83 32.86 -17.65
C PRO A 100 -9.99 33.95 -16.97
N PHE A 101 -9.37 33.62 -15.84
CA PHE A 101 -8.52 34.53 -15.06
C PHE A 101 -7.33 35.09 -15.86
N ALA A 102 -6.79 34.29 -16.77
CA ALA A 102 -5.65 34.69 -17.60
C ALA A 102 -5.94 35.88 -18.53
N LYS A 103 -7.21 36.16 -18.83
CA LYS A 103 -7.63 37.22 -19.76
C LYS A 103 -8.14 38.48 -19.06
N GLN A 104 -8.00 38.57 -17.73
CA GLN A 104 -8.52 39.70 -16.95
C GLN A 104 -7.45 40.79 -16.77
N GLY A 105 -7.80 42.05 -17.02
CA GLY A 105 -6.87 43.19 -16.88
C GLY A 105 -6.35 43.37 -15.45
N GLY A 106 -7.19 43.18 -14.43
CA GLY A 106 -6.83 43.32 -13.01
C GLY A 106 -6.02 42.16 -12.41
N ARG A 107 -5.53 41.23 -13.22
CA ARG A 107 -4.87 39.99 -12.76
C ARG A 107 -3.58 40.23 -11.99
N LEU A 108 -2.69 41.06 -12.54
CA LEU A 108 -1.36 41.31 -11.94
C LEU A 108 -1.52 41.99 -10.58
N LYS A 109 -2.42 42.97 -10.49
CA LYS A 109 -2.75 43.66 -9.25
C LYS A 109 -3.38 42.73 -8.21
N ALA A 110 -4.24 41.78 -8.60
CA ALA A 110 -4.79 40.79 -7.68
C ALA A 110 -3.70 39.90 -7.07
N ILE A 111 -2.69 39.51 -7.86
CA ILE A 111 -1.53 38.73 -7.39
C ILE A 111 -0.69 39.56 -6.41
N GLU A 112 -0.42 40.82 -6.74
CA GLU A 112 0.32 41.75 -5.88
C GLU A 112 -0.39 41.97 -4.54
N LEU A 113 -1.70 42.21 -4.56
CA LEU A 113 -2.51 42.35 -3.35
C LEU A 113 -2.52 41.08 -2.49
N ALA A 114 -2.57 39.90 -3.10
CA ALA A 114 -2.47 38.62 -2.40
C ALA A 114 -1.10 38.45 -1.72
N GLN A 115 -0.02 38.92 -2.34
CA GLN A 115 1.31 38.93 -1.74
C GLN A 115 1.40 39.94 -0.59
N ALA A 116 0.89 41.16 -0.78
CA ALA A 116 0.86 42.21 0.24
C ALA A 116 0.01 41.84 1.46
N ALA A 117 -1.01 40.98 1.30
CA ALA A 117 -1.85 40.53 2.42
C ALA A 117 -1.09 39.67 3.44
N HIS A 118 0.10 39.14 3.12
CA HIS A 118 0.89 38.35 4.08
C HIS A 118 1.28 39.14 5.34
N SER A 119 1.43 40.45 5.21
CA SER A 119 1.84 41.35 6.31
C SER A 119 0.65 42.03 7.01
N ALA A 120 -0.58 41.87 6.51
CA ALA A 120 -1.79 42.46 7.08
C ALA A 120 -2.33 41.66 8.30
N PRO A 121 -3.21 42.17 9.16
CA PRO A 121 -3.89 41.34 10.15
C PRO A 121 -4.85 40.31 9.50
N PRO A 122 -5.15 39.16 10.14
CA PRO A 122 -6.10 38.17 9.62
C PRO A 122 -7.49 38.79 9.41
N SER A 123 -8.04 38.62 8.21
CA SER A 123 -9.36 39.08 7.82
C SER A 123 -10.02 38.01 6.96
N GLN A 124 -11.02 37.32 7.52
CA GLN A 124 -11.73 36.24 6.84
C GLN A 124 -13.23 36.54 6.78
N PRO A 125 -13.89 36.27 5.63
CA PRO A 125 -15.34 36.40 5.51
C PRO A 125 -16.04 35.41 6.44
N SER A 126 -17.25 35.75 6.87
CA SER A 126 -18.01 34.87 7.75
C SER A 126 -18.35 33.56 7.03
N LEU A 127 -18.09 32.43 7.69
CA LEU A 127 -18.44 31.10 7.18
C LEU A 127 -19.86 30.67 7.62
N THR A 128 -20.60 31.52 8.32
CA THR A 128 -21.99 31.23 8.72
C THR A 128 -22.90 31.26 7.49
N THR A 129 -23.51 30.12 7.19
CA THR A 129 -24.53 29.98 6.14
C THR A 129 -25.92 30.01 6.77
N ASN A 130 -26.91 30.56 6.05
CA ASN A 130 -28.31 30.48 6.46
C ASN A 130 -28.69 29.01 6.64
N ALA A 131 -29.38 28.66 7.74
CA ALA A 131 -29.75 27.30 8.08
C ALA A 131 -30.51 26.56 6.97
N LEU A 132 -31.34 27.29 6.20
CA LEU A 132 -32.10 26.73 5.07
C LEU A 132 -31.22 26.31 3.88
N LEU A 133 -30.03 26.89 3.75
CA LEU A 133 -29.02 26.57 2.73
C LEU A 133 -27.80 25.89 3.32
N ALA A 134 -27.87 25.48 4.60
CA ALA A 134 -26.80 24.77 5.26
C ALA A 134 -26.68 23.39 4.64
N LEU A 135 -25.79 23.27 3.64
CA LEU A 135 -25.37 22.02 3.03
C LEU A 135 -24.60 21.18 4.06
N ARG A 136 -25.29 20.70 5.09
CA ARG A 136 -24.75 19.87 6.16
C ARG A 136 -25.07 18.41 5.85
N GLY A 137 -24.04 17.57 5.92
CA GLY A 137 -24.18 16.14 5.66
C GLY A 137 -24.24 15.82 4.16
N ARG A 138 -24.39 14.54 3.86
CA ARG A 138 -24.38 14.01 2.50
C ARG A 138 -25.77 13.43 2.17
N PRO A 139 -26.37 13.77 1.02
CA PRO A 139 -27.66 13.21 0.62
C PRO A 139 -27.58 11.67 0.52
N LEU A 140 -28.54 10.97 1.13
CA LEU A 140 -28.60 9.50 1.09
C LEU A 140 -28.89 8.98 -0.32
N ALA A 141 -29.69 9.70 -1.11
CA ALA A 141 -30.09 9.29 -2.46
C ALA A 141 -28.92 9.10 -3.45
N GLY A 142 -27.78 9.76 -3.21
CA GLY A 142 -26.56 9.64 -4.03
C GLY A 142 -25.41 8.93 -3.32
N LEU A 143 -25.65 8.33 -2.16
CA LEU A 143 -24.61 7.74 -1.32
C LEU A 143 -24.41 6.26 -1.67
N THR A 144 -23.26 5.91 -2.23
CA THR A 144 -22.88 4.50 -2.35
C THR A 144 -22.34 3.96 -1.03
N GLN A 145 -22.47 2.65 -0.78
CA GLN A 145 -21.90 2.01 0.41
C GLN A 145 -20.39 2.29 0.57
N GLY A 146 -19.63 2.23 -0.53
CA GLY A 146 -18.19 2.49 -0.52
C GLY A 146 -17.85 3.94 -0.13
N GLU A 147 -18.70 4.88 -0.51
CA GLU A 147 -18.56 6.29 -0.12
C GLU A 147 -19.00 6.53 1.32
N ALA A 148 -20.11 5.93 1.76
CA ALA A 148 -20.55 5.97 3.16
C ALA A 148 -19.44 5.46 4.08
N HIS A 149 -18.86 4.31 3.76
CA HIS A 149 -17.77 3.71 4.52
C HIS A 149 -16.53 4.62 4.58
N LYS A 150 -16.13 5.24 3.47
CA LYS A 150 -15.01 6.22 3.45
C LYS A 150 -15.31 7.44 4.33
N THR A 151 -16.53 7.97 4.27
CA THR A 151 -16.94 9.10 5.09
C THR A 151 -16.91 8.74 6.57
N VAL A 152 -17.49 7.60 6.96
CA VAL A 152 -17.48 7.11 8.35
C VAL A 152 -16.05 6.95 8.86
N ILE A 153 -15.17 6.30 8.09
CA ILE A 153 -13.75 6.14 8.46
C ILE A 153 -13.07 7.50 8.62
N ALA A 154 -13.30 8.44 7.71
CA ALA A 154 -12.68 9.77 7.78
C ALA A 154 -13.18 10.61 8.96
N THR A 155 -14.42 10.39 9.41
CA THR A 155 -14.98 11.06 10.59
C THR A 155 -14.60 10.40 11.91
N GLN A 156 -14.24 9.13 11.89
CA GLN A 156 -13.84 8.42 13.10
C GLN A 156 -12.41 8.80 13.50
N VAL A 157 -12.27 9.36 14.70
CA VAL A 157 -10.96 9.47 15.36
C VAL A 157 -10.60 8.09 15.90
N ILE A 158 -9.99 7.26 15.04
CA ILE A 158 -9.53 5.93 15.44
C ILE A 158 -8.26 6.10 16.26
N ALA A 159 -8.34 5.83 17.57
CA ALA A 159 -7.18 5.86 18.45
C ALA A 159 -6.09 4.91 17.93
N ALA A 160 -4.88 5.45 17.78
CA ALA A 160 -3.76 4.66 17.30
C ALA A 160 -3.41 3.56 18.32
N ARG A 161 -3.34 2.31 17.87
CA ARG A 161 -3.02 1.16 18.73
C ARG A 161 -1.53 1.17 19.06
N LYS A 162 -1.18 1.13 20.35
CA LYS A 162 0.21 1.10 20.84
C LYS A 162 1.07 0.05 20.13
N THR A 163 0.56 -1.17 20.00
CA THR A 163 1.28 -2.28 19.32
C THR A 163 1.55 -1.98 17.86
N THR A 164 0.58 -1.38 17.15
CA THR A 164 0.77 -1.02 15.74
C THR A 164 1.83 0.07 15.59
N ILE A 165 1.83 1.09 16.46
CA ILE A 165 2.86 2.12 16.45
C ILE A 165 4.24 1.50 16.69
N ALA A 166 4.39 0.66 17.71
CA ALA A 166 5.66 0.02 18.04
C ALA A 166 6.18 -0.85 16.88
N ARG A 167 5.31 -1.67 16.25
CA ARG A 167 5.70 -2.52 15.11
C ARG A 167 6.07 -1.72 13.87
N LEU A 168 5.39 -0.61 13.62
CA LEU A 168 5.77 0.30 12.52
C LEU A 168 7.10 0.98 12.81
N ALA A 169 7.35 1.43 14.04
CA ALA A 169 8.62 2.02 14.43
C ALA A 169 9.79 1.04 14.26
N GLU A 170 9.63 -0.21 14.74
CA GLU A 170 10.61 -1.28 14.55
C GLU A 170 10.84 -1.59 13.06
N SER A 171 9.76 -1.61 12.27
CA SER A 171 9.83 -1.82 10.81
C SER A 171 10.61 -0.72 10.11
N ILE A 172 10.42 0.53 10.53
CA ILE A 172 11.11 1.71 10.00
C ILE A 172 12.59 1.67 10.38
N ALA A 173 12.91 1.37 11.65
CA ALA A 173 14.28 1.22 12.13
C ALA A 173 15.03 0.12 11.37
N ALA A 174 14.44 -1.07 11.25
CA ALA A 174 15.05 -2.19 10.53
C ALA A 174 15.40 -1.84 9.07
N VAL A 175 14.55 -1.05 8.38
CA VAL A 175 14.86 -0.59 7.01
C VAL A 175 15.90 0.53 7.03
N GLY A 176 15.82 1.46 7.98
CA GLY A 176 16.78 2.54 8.17
C GLY A 176 18.19 2.01 8.35
N ASP A 177 18.36 1.02 9.23
CA ASP A 177 19.63 0.38 9.54
C ASP A 177 20.16 -0.41 8.33
N ALA A 178 19.29 -1.14 7.63
CA ALA A 178 19.70 -1.96 6.49
C ALA A 178 19.99 -1.16 5.21
N THR A 179 19.38 0.02 5.02
CA THR A 179 19.38 0.72 3.73
C THR A 179 19.82 2.18 3.79
N SER A 180 20.11 2.71 4.98
CA SER A 180 20.34 4.14 5.25
C SER A 180 19.19 5.05 4.79
N ARG A 181 18.01 4.48 4.52
CA ARG A 181 16.81 5.22 4.12
C ARG A 181 15.70 4.95 5.13
N TRP A 182 15.14 6.03 5.65
CA TRP A 182 14.06 5.99 6.63
C TRP A 182 12.70 6.06 5.93
N PRO A 183 11.94 4.96 5.83
CA PRO A 183 10.62 4.98 5.24
C PRO A 183 9.59 5.62 6.17
N THR A 184 8.46 6.05 5.60
CA THR A 184 7.31 6.48 6.38
C THR A 184 6.43 5.27 6.78
N PRO A 185 5.57 5.38 7.81
CA PRO A 185 4.55 4.37 8.09
C PRO A 185 3.70 4.03 6.86
N GLY A 186 3.40 5.01 6.01
CA GLY A 186 2.65 4.82 4.76
C GLY A 186 3.38 3.91 3.78
N ASP A 187 4.71 4.01 3.68
CA ASP A 187 5.54 3.15 2.84
C ASP A 187 5.51 1.70 3.32
N VAL A 188 5.56 1.47 4.65
CA VAL A 188 5.43 0.14 5.24
C VAL A 188 4.10 -0.48 4.83
N TRP A 189 2.98 0.23 5.02
CA TRP A 189 1.66 -0.25 4.62
C TRP A 189 1.52 -0.45 3.10
N ALA A 190 2.15 0.39 2.29
CA ALA A 190 2.18 0.21 0.85
C ALA A 190 2.95 -1.06 0.45
N SER A 191 4.05 -1.35 1.12
CA SER A 191 4.90 -2.52 0.84
C SER A 191 4.16 -3.85 1.08
N LEU A 192 3.31 -3.92 2.11
CA LEU A 192 2.50 -5.09 2.43
C LEU A 192 1.48 -5.43 1.33
N ARG A 193 1.12 -4.45 0.49
CA ARG A 193 0.19 -4.63 -0.63
C ARG A 193 0.87 -5.08 -1.93
N SER A 194 2.18 -5.34 -1.90
CA SER A 194 2.94 -5.75 -3.08
C SER A 194 2.31 -6.96 -3.80
N LYS A 195 2.29 -6.92 -5.14
CA LYS A 195 1.85 -8.05 -5.98
C LYS A 195 2.77 -9.27 -5.90
N ASP A 196 3.98 -9.09 -5.38
CA ASP A 196 4.94 -10.16 -5.19
C ASP A 196 4.61 -11.02 -3.96
N LEU A 197 3.70 -10.57 -3.09
CA LEU A 197 3.28 -11.30 -1.91
C LEU A 197 1.99 -12.07 -2.20
N HIS A 198 1.96 -13.35 -1.81
CA HIS A 198 0.73 -14.15 -1.88
C HIS A 198 -0.33 -13.60 -0.92
N ARG A 199 -1.62 -13.72 -1.26
CA ARG A 199 -2.71 -13.06 -0.51
C ARG A 199 -2.75 -13.44 0.98
N PRO A 200 -2.75 -14.73 1.36
CA PRO A 200 -2.56 -15.17 2.74
C PRO A 200 -1.33 -14.58 3.44
N THR A 201 -0.19 -14.50 2.74
CA THR A 201 1.04 -13.92 3.28
C THR A 201 0.88 -12.42 3.56
N ARG A 202 0.19 -11.68 2.68
CA ARG A 202 -0.14 -10.26 2.92
C ARG A 202 -1.03 -10.08 4.14
N GLU A 203 -2.05 -10.92 4.27
CA GLU A 203 -2.93 -10.88 5.43
C GLU A 203 -2.16 -11.19 6.73
N PHE A 204 -1.29 -12.20 6.69
CA PHE A 204 -0.41 -12.54 7.80
C PHE A 204 0.48 -11.36 8.21
N LEU A 205 1.19 -10.73 7.27
CA LEU A 205 2.06 -9.59 7.55
C LEU A 205 1.26 -8.37 8.03
N TRP A 206 0.07 -8.12 7.47
CA TRP A 206 -0.82 -7.06 7.93
C TRP A 206 -1.27 -7.30 9.38
N ARG A 207 -1.66 -8.54 9.72
CA ARG A 207 -2.01 -8.92 11.08
C ARG A 207 -0.80 -8.78 12.02
N LEU A 208 0.41 -9.05 11.53
CA LEU A 208 1.67 -8.95 12.28
C LEU A 208 2.02 -7.50 12.60
N ALA A 209 1.91 -6.61 11.62
CA ALA A 209 2.05 -5.18 11.83
C ALA A 209 1.04 -4.65 12.85
N HIS A 210 -0.18 -5.19 12.88
CA HIS A 210 -1.18 -4.82 13.88
C HIS A 210 -1.04 -5.52 15.23
N GLY A 211 -0.25 -6.61 15.33
CA GLY A 211 -0.15 -7.44 16.53
C GLY A 211 -1.45 -8.15 16.89
N THR A 212 -2.19 -8.66 15.89
CA THR A 212 -3.53 -9.25 16.07
C THR A 212 -3.54 -10.78 16.09
N GLN A 213 -2.36 -11.41 16.11
CA GLN A 213 -2.24 -12.85 16.19
C GLN A 213 -2.68 -13.40 17.55
N LYS A 214 -3.26 -14.60 17.51
CA LYS A 214 -3.63 -15.34 18.71
C LYS A 214 -2.39 -16.04 19.28
N VAL A 215 -1.64 -15.33 20.12
CA VAL A 215 -0.46 -15.82 20.84
C VAL A 215 -0.48 -15.33 22.29
N GLY A 216 0.21 -16.04 23.18
CA GLY A 216 0.53 -15.60 24.53
C GLY A 216 -0.64 -14.94 25.27
N PRO A 217 -0.60 -13.60 25.50
CA PRO A 217 -1.64 -12.88 26.24
C PRO A 217 -3.07 -13.11 25.74
N PHE A 218 -3.26 -13.34 24.44
CA PHE A 218 -4.60 -13.65 23.92
C PHE A 218 -5.16 -14.93 24.54
N TRP A 219 -4.38 -16.00 24.58
CA TRP A 219 -4.82 -17.31 25.07
C TRP A 219 -5.01 -17.34 26.58
N ARG A 220 -4.25 -16.55 27.34
CA ARG A 220 -4.45 -16.42 28.80
C ARG A 220 -5.86 -15.95 29.18
N ASN A 221 -6.51 -15.21 28.27
CA ASN A 221 -7.85 -14.67 28.51
C ASN A 221 -8.96 -15.59 27.98
N VAL A 222 -8.61 -16.74 27.40
CA VAL A 222 -9.57 -17.70 26.84
C VAL A 222 -9.67 -18.90 27.78
N LYS A 223 -10.83 -19.02 28.43
CA LYS A 223 -11.14 -20.13 29.35
C LYS A 223 -10.89 -21.49 28.70
N ASN A 224 -10.24 -22.40 29.44
CA ASN A 224 -9.88 -23.76 29.06
C ASN A 224 -8.79 -23.90 27.97
N LEU A 225 -8.25 -22.79 27.46
CA LEU A 225 -7.23 -22.78 26.40
C LEU A 225 -5.98 -21.98 26.80
N GLU A 226 -5.83 -21.67 28.09
CA GLU A 226 -4.75 -20.86 28.65
C GLU A 226 -3.38 -21.50 28.45
N HIS A 227 -3.32 -22.84 28.41
CA HIS A 227 -2.10 -23.61 28.14
C HIS A 227 -1.46 -23.25 26.79
N ARG A 228 -2.23 -22.71 25.82
CA ARG A 228 -1.73 -22.25 24.52
C ARG A 228 -1.00 -20.90 24.58
N ALA A 229 -0.98 -20.24 25.74
CA ALA A 229 -0.24 -19.00 25.95
C ALA A 229 1.27 -19.23 26.08
N THR A 230 1.68 -20.45 26.42
CA THR A 230 3.07 -20.83 26.67
C THR A 230 3.56 -21.81 25.62
N CYS A 231 4.84 -21.75 25.28
CA CYS A 231 5.42 -22.68 24.31
C CYS A 231 5.87 -23.98 24.98
N LEU A 232 5.43 -25.12 24.44
CA LEU A 232 5.82 -26.45 24.93
C LEU A 232 7.28 -26.84 24.55
N HIS A 233 7.86 -26.24 23.51
CA HIS A 233 9.26 -26.48 23.13
C HIS A 233 10.27 -25.68 23.96
N CYS A 234 9.84 -24.61 24.62
CA CYS A 234 10.72 -23.66 25.32
C CYS A 234 10.42 -23.60 26.82
N ASN A 235 10.16 -24.75 27.44
CA ASN A 235 9.95 -24.90 28.88
C ASN A 235 8.91 -23.91 29.45
N GLY A 236 7.81 -23.69 28.74
CA GLY A 236 6.70 -22.87 29.23
C GLY A 236 6.89 -21.34 29.11
N GLN A 237 7.91 -20.86 28.38
CA GLN A 237 8.03 -19.43 28.09
C GLN A 237 6.76 -18.88 27.41
N THR A 238 6.37 -17.64 27.73
CA THR A 238 5.22 -16.98 27.07
C THR A 238 5.48 -16.87 25.58
N GLU A 239 4.56 -17.39 24.78
CA GLU A 239 4.69 -17.35 23.34
C GLU A 239 4.29 -15.97 22.78
N THR A 240 5.26 -15.25 22.23
CA THR A 240 5.04 -14.02 21.46
C THR A 240 5.25 -14.28 19.97
N MET A 241 4.89 -13.33 19.10
CA MET A 241 5.22 -13.44 17.67
C MET A 241 6.71 -13.49 17.41
N GLU A 242 7.49 -12.80 18.23
CA GLU A 242 8.95 -12.78 18.13
C GLU A 242 9.53 -14.12 18.54
N HIS A 243 9.01 -14.67 19.64
CA HIS A 243 9.34 -16.02 20.06
C HIS A 243 8.99 -17.03 18.97
N ALA A 244 7.74 -17.08 18.50
CA ALA A 244 7.29 -18.07 17.52
C ALA A 244 8.07 -18.02 16.19
N LEU A 245 8.44 -16.83 15.72
CA LEU A 245 9.09 -16.66 14.42
C LEU A 245 10.62 -16.70 14.49
N LEU A 246 11.23 -16.20 15.57
CA LEU A 246 12.66 -15.91 15.61
C LEU A 246 13.39 -16.61 16.76
N LEU A 247 12.78 -16.81 17.92
CA LEU A 247 13.51 -17.29 19.13
C LEU A 247 13.19 -18.73 19.55
N CYS A 248 12.08 -19.30 19.11
CA CYS A 248 11.58 -20.61 19.57
C CYS A 248 12.49 -21.78 19.19
N ASN A 249 12.76 -22.69 20.13
CA ASN A 249 13.58 -23.90 19.93
C ASN A 249 12.89 -25.01 19.12
N ALA A 250 11.69 -24.76 18.59
CA ALA A 250 11.01 -25.74 17.74
C ALA A 250 11.79 -25.95 16.43
N PRO A 251 12.00 -27.20 15.98
CA PRO A 251 12.86 -27.49 14.84
C PRO A 251 12.34 -26.88 13.54
N GLY A 252 11.02 -26.76 13.38
CA GLY A 252 10.41 -26.11 12.21
C GLY A 252 10.88 -24.68 11.95
N ARG A 253 11.05 -23.87 13.00
CA ARG A 253 11.53 -22.49 12.89
C ARG A 253 12.97 -22.46 12.37
N GLU A 254 13.84 -23.19 13.04
CA GLU A 254 15.28 -23.20 12.74
C GLU A 254 15.57 -23.76 11.34
N ILE A 255 14.97 -24.91 10.99
CA ILE A 255 15.17 -25.55 9.68
C ILE A 255 14.75 -24.61 8.55
N ILE A 256 13.60 -23.94 8.68
CA ILE A 256 13.12 -23.04 7.62
C ILE A 256 14.06 -21.84 7.45
N TRP A 257 14.52 -21.21 8.54
CA TRP A 257 15.44 -20.09 8.43
C TRP A 257 16.80 -20.50 7.89
N GLN A 258 17.34 -21.66 8.32
CA GLN A 258 18.57 -22.22 7.77
C GLN A 258 18.45 -22.48 6.26
N GLU A 259 17.38 -23.15 5.81
CA GLU A 259 17.15 -23.40 4.38
C GLU A 259 16.94 -22.09 3.59
N THR A 260 16.35 -21.07 4.22
CA THR A 260 16.18 -19.74 3.62
C THR A 260 17.53 -19.03 3.45
N GLN A 261 18.36 -19.03 4.48
CA GLN A 261 19.69 -18.43 4.47
C GLN A 261 20.62 -19.14 3.49
N GLN A 262 20.61 -20.48 3.46
CA GLN A 262 21.37 -21.28 2.50
C GLN A 262 20.95 -20.99 1.06
N LEU A 263 19.65 -20.81 0.80
CA LEU A 263 19.16 -20.43 -0.51
C LEU A 263 19.61 -19.00 -0.87
N TRP A 264 19.51 -18.04 0.06
CA TRP A 264 19.97 -16.67 -0.15
C TRP A 264 21.47 -16.56 -0.41
N ALA A 265 22.30 -17.34 0.29
CA ALA A 265 23.75 -17.29 0.17
C ALA A 265 24.25 -17.51 -1.26
N ARG A 266 23.50 -18.28 -2.08
CA ARG A 266 23.80 -18.51 -3.50
C ARG A 266 23.80 -17.23 -4.34
N SER A 267 23.14 -16.18 -3.86
CA SER A 267 23.15 -14.88 -4.51
C SER A 267 24.48 -14.12 -4.39
N GLY A 268 25.36 -14.54 -3.47
CA GLY A 268 26.59 -13.82 -3.14
C GLY A 268 26.37 -12.52 -2.37
N LEU A 269 25.15 -12.24 -1.91
CA LEU A 269 24.85 -11.09 -1.05
C LEU A 269 24.86 -11.50 0.43
N PRO A 270 25.28 -10.61 1.35
CA PRO A 270 25.21 -10.89 2.78
C PRO A 270 23.77 -11.16 3.21
N TRP A 271 23.60 -12.10 4.14
CA TRP A 271 22.30 -12.32 4.78
C TRP A 271 22.06 -11.18 5.77
N PRO A 272 20.97 -10.41 5.62
CA PRO A 272 20.67 -9.35 6.58
C PRO A 272 20.15 -9.94 7.88
N ASP A 273 20.29 -9.19 8.97
CA ASP A 273 19.71 -9.56 10.25
C ASP A 273 18.17 -9.52 10.16
N ILE A 274 17.51 -10.51 10.77
CA ILE A 274 16.07 -10.71 10.67
C ILE A 274 15.41 -10.44 12.01
N SER A 275 14.79 -9.26 12.11
CA SER A 275 13.88 -8.88 13.20
C SER A 275 12.40 -8.98 12.77
N LEU A 276 11.47 -8.81 13.71
CA LEU A 276 10.05 -8.72 13.34
C LEU A 276 9.80 -7.50 12.46
N GLY A 277 10.47 -6.38 12.75
CA GLY A 277 10.50 -5.21 11.89
C GLY A 277 10.92 -5.56 10.46
N ALA A 278 12.04 -6.27 10.29
CA ALA A 278 12.55 -6.69 8.97
C ALA A 278 11.58 -7.62 8.21
N ILE A 279 10.86 -8.49 8.92
CA ILE A 279 9.81 -9.35 8.32
C ILE A 279 8.63 -8.51 7.84
N ILE A 280 8.13 -7.58 8.67
CA ILE A 280 7.00 -6.72 8.32
C ILE A 280 7.37 -5.81 7.14
N SER A 281 8.57 -5.23 7.14
CA SER A 281 9.06 -4.32 6.10
C SER A 281 9.88 -5.01 5.01
N CYS A 282 9.79 -6.34 4.87
CA CYS A 282 10.62 -7.10 3.93
C CYS A 282 10.48 -6.60 2.48
N GLY A 283 9.37 -5.93 2.15
CA GLY A 283 9.11 -5.35 0.84
C GLY A 283 9.77 -3.99 0.56
N LEU A 284 10.40 -3.36 1.55
CA LEU A 284 11.08 -2.06 1.45
C LEU A 284 12.60 -2.16 1.36
N ASN A 285 13.16 -3.36 1.59
CA ASN A 285 14.61 -3.56 1.57
C ASN A 285 15.23 -3.17 0.23
N HIS A 286 16.41 -2.57 0.31
CA HIS A 286 17.15 -2.02 -0.82
C HIS A 286 18.50 -2.72 -0.93
N PHE A 287 18.77 -3.28 -2.10
CA PHE A 287 20.04 -3.89 -2.42
C PHE A 287 20.64 -3.15 -3.61
N THR A 288 21.95 -2.97 -3.61
CA THR A 288 22.71 -2.31 -4.67
C THR A 288 23.55 -3.32 -5.44
N ARG A 289 23.71 -3.07 -6.74
CA ARG A 289 24.69 -3.76 -7.57
C ARG A 289 26.07 -3.12 -7.40
N ARG A 290 27.11 -3.78 -7.92
CA ARG A 290 28.49 -3.24 -7.94
C ARG A 290 28.60 -1.85 -8.58
N ASN A 291 27.70 -1.51 -9.50
CA ASN A 291 27.65 -0.19 -10.15
C ASN A 291 26.82 0.86 -9.38
N GLY A 292 26.46 0.59 -8.12
CA GLY A 292 25.67 1.48 -7.27
C GLY A 292 24.17 1.52 -7.60
N LYS A 293 23.72 0.92 -8.71
CA LYS A 293 22.30 0.91 -9.09
C LYS A 293 21.50 -0.09 -8.24
N ARG A 294 20.22 0.21 -8.02
CA ARG A 294 19.28 -0.67 -7.30
C ARG A 294 19.16 -2.04 -7.98
N ASP A 295 19.33 -3.09 -7.20
CA ASP A 295 19.02 -4.46 -7.60
C ASP A 295 17.57 -4.82 -7.26
N ALA A 296 16.68 -4.59 -8.23
CA ALA A 296 15.28 -4.94 -8.09
C ALA A 296 15.04 -6.46 -7.94
N GLY A 297 15.92 -7.30 -8.50
CA GLY A 297 15.84 -8.75 -8.42
C GLY A 297 16.17 -9.26 -7.02
N ALA A 298 17.25 -8.76 -6.42
CA ALA A 298 17.62 -9.07 -5.03
C ALA A 298 16.57 -8.58 -4.03
N ALA A 299 16.07 -7.35 -4.17
CA ALA A 299 15.01 -6.82 -3.30
C ALA A 299 13.72 -7.66 -3.39
N ARG A 300 13.34 -8.08 -4.60
CA ARG A 300 12.18 -8.95 -4.81
C ARG A 300 12.39 -10.35 -4.23
N ARG A 301 13.57 -10.92 -4.42
CA ARG A 301 13.96 -12.22 -3.86
C ARG A 301 13.89 -12.19 -2.34
N PHE A 302 14.50 -11.20 -1.70
CA PHE A 302 14.50 -11.04 -0.25
C PHE A 302 13.08 -10.99 0.30
N LYS A 303 12.26 -10.11 -0.28
CA LYS A 303 10.83 -9.98 0.06
C LYS A 303 10.11 -11.33 0.01
N ILE A 304 10.29 -12.08 -1.07
CA ILE A 304 9.61 -13.37 -1.26
C ILE A 304 10.12 -14.40 -0.25
N LEU A 305 11.44 -14.58 -0.14
CA LEU A 305 12.02 -15.61 0.74
C LEU A 305 11.66 -15.37 2.20
N VAL A 306 11.84 -14.15 2.71
CA VAL A 306 11.55 -13.82 4.12
C VAL A 306 10.07 -13.92 4.43
N SER A 307 9.19 -13.43 3.56
CA SER A 307 7.75 -13.47 3.82
C SER A 307 7.18 -14.89 3.76
N GLU A 308 7.61 -15.72 2.80
CA GLU A 308 7.19 -17.12 2.72
C GLU A 308 7.78 -17.96 3.86
N ALA A 309 9.02 -17.70 4.28
CA ALA A 309 9.65 -18.37 5.42
C ALA A 309 8.89 -18.07 6.72
N ALA A 310 8.69 -16.80 7.05
CA ALA A 310 7.97 -16.39 8.25
C ALA A 310 6.53 -16.94 8.26
N PHE A 311 5.84 -16.89 7.12
CA PHE A 311 4.49 -17.44 7.03
C PHE A 311 4.46 -18.96 7.15
N LEU A 312 5.43 -19.69 6.60
CA LEU A 312 5.51 -21.14 6.74
C LEU A 312 5.81 -21.56 8.19
N VAL A 313 6.73 -20.87 8.88
CA VAL A 313 6.99 -21.07 10.31
C VAL A 313 5.71 -20.87 11.12
N TRP A 314 5.00 -19.76 10.87
CA TRP A 314 3.72 -19.48 11.51
C TRP A 314 2.67 -20.57 11.26
N ARG A 315 2.60 -21.09 10.03
CA ARG A 315 1.66 -22.16 9.68
C ARG A 315 1.98 -23.47 10.40
N ILE A 316 3.25 -23.88 10.43
CA ILE A 316 3.67 -25.09 11.14
C ILE A 316 3.37 -24.95 12.63
N ARG A 317 3.67 -23.80 13.22
CA ARG A 317 3.30 -23.51 14.61
C ARG A 317 1.80 -23.63 14.83
N ASN A 318 0.96 -23.06 13.96
CA ASN A 318 -0.49 -23.13 14.13
C ASN A 318 -1.03 -24.54 13.98
N GLU A 319 -0.53 -25.31 13.02
CA GLU A 319 -0.88 -26.72 12.87
C GLU A 319 -0.55 -27.49 14.15
N TRP A 320 0.63 -27.29 14.71
CA TRP A 320 1.02 -27.94 15.95
C TRP A 320 0.21 -27.50 17.18
N VAL A 321 0.13 -26.20 17.47
CA VAL A 321 -0.55 -25.71 18.69
C VAL A 321 -2.07 -25.79 18.61
N ILE A 322 -2.66 -25.52 17.43
CA ILE A 322 -4.11 -25.37 17.30
C ILE A 322 -4.77 -26.64 16.78
N VAL A 323 -4.18 -27.31 15.79
CA VAL A 323 -4.80 -28.49 15.15
C VAL A 323 -4.40 -29.77 15.87
N ASN A 324 -3.12 -29.91 16.21
CA ASN A 324 -2.58 -31.09 16.88
C ASN A 324 -2.51 -30.94 18.40
N GLU A 325 -2.98 -29.82 18.95
CA GLU A 325 -3.07 -29.55 20.40
C GLU A 325 -1.75 -29.74 21.16
N GLY A 326 -0.62 -29.48 20.50
CA GLY A 326 0.70 -29.65 21.12
C GLY A 326 1.25 -31.07 21.11
N ASP A 327 0.57 -32.04 20.49
CA ASP A 327 1.00 -33.43 20.41
C ASP A 327 2.34 -33.58 19.69
N HIS A 328 3.37 -34.00 20.43
CA HIS A 328 4.73 -34.20 19.91
C HIS A 328 4.82 -35.31 18.86
N ALA A 329 3.98 -36.35 18.95
CA ALA A 329 4.01 -37.45 17.97
C ALA A 329 3.51 -37.00 16.59
N LYS A 330 2.71 -35.93 16.53
CA LYS A 330 2.18 -35.33 15.30
C LYS A 330 3.02 -34.13 14.83
N TYR A 331 4.14 -33.83 15.48
CA TYR A 331 5.00 -32.75 15.02
C TYR A 331 5.70 -33.16 13.71
N PRO A 332 5.70 -32.31 12.66
CA PRO A 332 6.31 -32.66 11.38
C PRO A 332 7.79 -33.02 11.48
N THR A 333 8.20 -34.07 10.77
CA THR A 333 9.61 -34.47 10.75
C THR A 333 10.48 -33.45 10.00
N VAL A 334 11.79 -33.49 10.24
CA VAL A 334 12.78 -32.64 9.53
C VAL A 334 12.63 -32.75 8.00
N GLY A 335 12.44 -33.98 7.49
CA GLY A 335 12.25 -34.23 6.06
C GLY A 335 10.97 -33.60 5.51
N GLU A 336 9.87 -33.68 6.25
CA GLU A 336 8.60 -33.04 5.89
C GLU A 336 8.70 -31.52 5.89
N ILE A 337 9.36 -30.91 6.90
CA ILE A 337 9.57 -29.47 6.99
C ILE A 337 10.35 -28.98 5.77
N ARG A 338 11.47 -29.63 5.45
CA ARG A 338 12.26 -29.32 4.23
C ARG A 338 11.44 -29.48 2.96
N LYS A 339 10.65 -30.54 2.84
CA LYS A 339 9.76 -30.76 1.68
C LYS A 339 8.71 -29.65 1.56
N ARG A 340 8.11 -29.21 2.67
CA ARG A 340 7.15 -28.09 2.71
C ARG A 340 7.79 -26.77 2.28
N TRP A 341 9.03 -26.49 2.72
CA TRP A 341 9.79 -25.31 2.27
C TRP A 341 10.06 -25.35 0.76
N LYS A 342 10.65 -26.44 0.26
CA LYS A 342 10.92 -26.64 -1.17
C LYS A 342 9.65 -26.51 -2.01
N ALA A 343 8.54 -27.10 -1.57
CA ALA A 343 7.25 -27.00 -2.25
C ALA A 343 6.72 -25.56 -2.27
N THR A 344 6.93 -24.78 -1.20
CA THR A 344 6.51 -23.37 -1.11
C THR A 344 7.26 -22.51 -2.12
N ILE A 345 8.59 -22.61 -2.17
CA ILE A 345 9.41 -21.86 -3.14
C ILE A 345 9.16 -22.34 -4.58
N SER A 346 9.07 -23.65 -4.80
CA SER A 346 8.77 -24.22 -6.13
C SER A 346 7.41 -23.74 -6.66
N ARG A 347 6.39 -23.65 -5.80
CA ARG A 347 5.08 -23.08 -6.17
C ARG A 347 5.22 -21.63 -6.60
N ARG A 348 5.99 -20.82 -5.86
CA ARG A 348 6.21 -19.41 -6.18
C ARG A 348 6.88 -19.21 -7.54
N ILE A 349 7.87 -20.02 -7.85
CA ILE A 349 8.56 -20.01 -9.14
C ILE A 349 7.59 -20.36 -10.27
N ARG A 350 6.81 -21.45 -10.13
CA ARG A 350 5.83 -21.86 -11.14
C ARG A 350 4.81 -20.74 -11.43
N LEU A 351 4.33 -20.06 -10.40
CA LEU A 351 3.42 -18.92 -10.55
C LEU A 351 4.11 -17.77 -11.30
N ASP A 352 5.33 -17.41 -10.91
CA ASP A 352 6.10 -16.36 -11.58
C ASP A 352 6.41 -16.70 -13.04
N THR A 353 6.70 -17.97 -13.36
CA THR A 353 6.86 -18.49 -14.71
C THR A 353 5.59 -18.27 -15.53
N GLN A 354 4.42 -18.64 -15.00
CA GLN A 354 3.15 -18.41 -15.69
C GLN A 354 2.92 -16.91 -15.94
N LEU A 355 3.29 -16.06 -14.97
CA LEU A 355 3.18 -14.61 -15.07
C LEU A 355 4.15 -13.97 -16.08
N LEU A 356 5.10 -14.71 -16.67
CA LEU A 356 5.91 -14.20 -17.79
C LEU A 356 5.07 -13.99 -19.07
N ASN A 357 3.93 -14.67 -19.20
CA ASN A 357 3.08 -14.54 -20.38
C ASN A 357 2.34 -13.19 -20.38
N ARG A 358 2.96 -12.20 -21.03
CA ARG A 358 2.41 -10.84 -21.16
C ARG A 358 1.11 -10.78 -21.96
N ARG A 359 0.91 -11.68 -22.94
CA ARG A 359 -0.34 -11.74 -23.72
C ARG A 359 -1.52 -12.11 -22.83
N ARG A 360 -1.33 -13.07 -21.91
CA ARG A 360 -2.40 -13.54 -21.00
C ARG A 360 -2.62 -12.61 -19.80
N PHE A 361 -1.55 -12.04 -19.24
CA PHE A 361 -1.62 -11.33 -17.95
C PHE A 361 -1.44 -9.80 -18.05
N GLY A 362 -1.17 -9.25 -19.24
CA GLY A 362 -1.12 -7.81 -19.49
C GLY A 362 -0.23 -7.07 -18.49
N THR A 363 -0.81 -6.09 -17.78
CA THR A 363 -0.12 -5.27 -16.76
C THR A 363 0.26 -6.05 -15.49
N ARG A 364 -0.33 -7.23 -15.26
CA ARG A 364 -0.01 -8.10 -14.12
C ARG A 364 1.19 -9.01 -14.39
N ALA A 365 1.63 -9.10 -15.66
CA ALA A 365 2.77 -9.92 -16.03
C ALA A 365 4.06 -9.49 -15.29
N VAL A 366 4.94 -10.46 -15.06
CA VAL A 366 6.28 -10.24 -14.53
C VAL A 366 7.23 -9.99 -15.70
N ASN A 367 8.08 -8.97 -15.59
CA ASN A 367 9.11 -8.70 -16.58
C ASN A 367 10.18 -9.81 -16.55
N LEU A 368 10.61 -10.31 -17.71
CA LEU A 368 11.59 -11.40 -17.80
C LEU A 368 12.93 -11.08 -17.12
N GLY A 369 13.43 -9.85 -17.25
CA GLY A 369 14.66 -9.42 -16.58
C GLY A 369 14.52 -9.41 -15.05
N LEU A 370 13.36 -8.98 -14.53
CA LEU A 370 13.06 -9.04 -13.10
C LEU A 370 12.94 -10.48 -12.61
N PHE A 371 12.30 -11.36 -13.39
CA PHE A 371 12.19 -12.78 -13.10
C PHE A 371 13.58 -13.44 -12.99
N ARG A 372 14.42 -13.27 -14.01
CA ARG A 372 15.80 -13.78 -14.03
C ARG A 372 16.61 -13.25 -12.86
N GLY A 373 16.58 -11.94 -12.66
CA GLY A 373 17.23 -11.29 -11.52
C GLY A 373 16.73 -11.77 -10.16
N THR A 374 15.49 -12.29 -10.06
CA THR A 374 14.96 -12.87 -8.81
C THR A 374 15.46 -14.30 -8.62
N TRP A 375 15.33 -15.17 -9.63
CA TRP A 375 15.41 -16.62 -9.45
C TRP A 375 16.72 -17.26 -9.92
N GLU A 376 17.40 -16.67 -10.91
CA GLU A 376 18.60 -17.25 -11.51
C GLU A 376 19.77 -17.40 -10.51
N PRO A 377 20.02 -16.43 -9.61
CA PRO A 377 21.06 -16.59 -8.60
C PRO A 377 20.75 -17.61 -7.49
N LEU A 378 19.54 -18.20 -7.47
CA LEU A 378 19.17 -19.23 -6.50
C LEU A 378 19.46 -20.66 -6.97
N ARG A 379 19.93 -20.83 -8.21
CA ARG A 379 20.26 -22.13 -8.78
C ARG A 379 21.40 -22.80 -8.02
N HIS A 380 21.41 -24.13 -8.03
CA HIS A 380 22.43 -24.89 -7.31
C HIS A 380 23.80 -24.75 -8.02
N PRO A 381 24.91 -24.46 -7.29
CA PRO A 381 26.25 -24.40 -7.86
C PRO A 381 26.66 -25.76 -8.43
N GLY A 382 26.76 -25.86 -9.77
CA GLY A 382 26.99 -27.13 -10.48
C GLY A 382 25.82 -27.58 -11.34
N SER A 383 24.71 -26.83 -11.37
CA SER A 383 23.65 -27.06 -12.36
C SER A 383 24.10 -26.60 -13.74
N ASP A 384 23.77 -27.38 -14.79
CA ASP A 384 24.05 -27.01 -16.17
C ASP A 384 23.59 -25.58 -16.50
N PRO A 385 24.30 -24.82 -17.36
CA PRO A 385 23.84 -23.52 -17.80
C PRO A 385 22.41 -23.66 -18.34
N PRO A 386 21.50 -22.79 -17.91
CA PRO A 386 20.10 -23.04 -18.17
C PRO A 386 19.83 -22.73 -19.65
N PRO A 387 19.08 -23.57 -20.39
CA PRO A 387 18.82 -23.35 -21.81
C PRO A 387 18.16 -21.98 -22.03
N GLY A 388 18.26 -21.44 -23.24
CA GLY A 388 17.82 -20.06 -23.56
C GLY A 388 16.38 -19.74 -23.16
N ASN A 389 15.52 -20.74 -22.94
CA ASN A 389 14.12 -20.67 -22.50
C ASN A 389 13.83 -21.45 -21.20
N TRP A 390 14.81 -21.64 -20.32
CA TRP A 390 14.72 -22.50 -19.13
C TRP A 390 13.54 -22.23 -18.20
N TRP A 391 13.03 -21.00 -18.17
CA TRP A 391 11.86 -20.66 -17.37
C TRP A 391 10.59 -21.35 -17.86
N ALA A 392 10.58 -21.87 -19.09
CA ALA A 392 9.49 -22.62 -19.70
C ALA A 392 9.64 -24.15 -19.54
N SER A 393 10.76 -24.65 -19.02
CA SER A 393 11.01 -26.09 -18.87
C SER A 393 10.94 -26.55 -17.40
N ALA A 394 10.56 -27.81 -17.19
CA ALA A 394 10.52 -28.43 -15.87
C ALA A 394 11.91 -28.47 -15.19
N GLY A 395 12.98 -28.55 -15.99
CA GLY A 395 14.37 -28.72 -15.52
C GLY A 395 14.93 -27.55 -14.69
N PHE A 396 14.29 -26.38 -14.66
CA PHE A 396 14.72 -25.30 -13.77
C PHE A 396 14.54 -25.64 -12.29
N LEU A 397 13.42 -26.27 -11.93
CA LEU A 397 13.18 -26.68 -10.55
C LEU A 397 14.17 -27.77 -10.14
N ASP A 398 14.50 -28.66 -11.07
CA ASP A 398 15.49 -29.72 -10.85
C ASP A 398 16.90 -29.13 -10.65
N GLY A 399 17.26 -28.08 -11.39
CA GLY A 399 18.51 -27.33 -11.19
C GLY A 399 18.48 -26.33 -10.01
N MET A 400 17.37 -26.20 -9.30
CA MET A 400 17.30 -25.37 -8.09
C MET A 400 17.68 -26.16 -6.83
N TRP A 401 17.31 -27.43 -6.79
CA TRP A 401 17.52 -28.29 -5.64
C TRP A 401 18.70 -29.22 -5.90
N GLN A 402 19.48 -29.58 -4.85
CA GLN A 402 20.48 -30.64 -5.01
C GLN A 402 19.79 -31.93 -5.46
N ARG A 403 20.27 -32.50 -6.58
CA ARG A 403 19.90 -33.86 -7.00
C ARG A 403 20.33 -34.83 -5.91
N ARG A 404 19.45 -35.77 -5.55
CA ARG A 404 19.86 -36.90 -4.70
C ARG A 404 20.76 -37.81 -5.53
N PRO A 405 21.80 -38.44 -4.94
CA PRO A 405 22.51 -39.52 -5.62
C PRO A 405 21.50 -40.60 -6.04
N GLY A 406 21.36 -40.86 -7.35
CA GLY A 406 20.50 -41.92 -7.90
C GLY A 406 19.23 -41.50 -8.64
N GLU A 407 18.89 -40.20 -8.71
CA GLU A 407 17.69 -39.73 -9.43
C GLU A 407 17.96 -39.61 -10.94
N ARG A 408 17.50 -40.57 -11.76
CA ARG A 408 17.65 -40.54 -13.23
C ARG A 408 16.72 -39.49 -13.85
N VAL A 409 17.25 -38.74 -14.81
CA VAL A 409 16.47 -37.83 -15.67
C VAL A 409 15.56 -38.68 -16.56
N PRO A 410 14.24 -38.41 -16.66
CA PRO A 410 13.43 -38.96 -17.73
C PRO A 410 13.95 -38.37 -19.04
N THR A 411 14.68 -39.16 -19.81
CA THR A 411 15.07 -38.80 -21.18
C THR A 411 13.82 -38.79 -22.04
N GLY A 412 13.21 -37.62 -22.19
CA GLY A 412 12.17 -37.39 -23.19
C GLY A 412 12.79 -37.38 -24.58
N GLN A 413 12.86 -38.54 -25.22
CA GLN A 413 12.84 -38.61 -26.68
C GLN A 413 11.38 -38.65 -27.13
N PRO A 414 10.96 -37.84 -28.12
CA PRO A 414 9.67 -38.01 -28.74
C PRO A 414 9.74 -39.22 -29.68
N ASN A 415 9.17 -40.36 -29.27
CA ASN A 415 8.84 -41.41 -30.21
C ASN A 415 7.69 -40.91 -31.09
N HIS A 416 8.03 -40.42 -32.28
CA HIS A 416 7.11 -40.39 -33.41
C HIS A 416 6.94 -41.83 -33.90
N GLU A 417 6.04 -42.58 -33.28
CA GLU A 417 5.42 -43.73 -33.95
C GLU A 417 4.19 -43.22 -34.70
N SER A 418 4.38 -43.10 -36.01
CA SER A 418 3.33 -42.91 -37.00
C SER A 418 2.38 -44.11 -36.97
N VAL A 419 1.21 -43.95 -36.37
CA VAL A 419 0.08 -44.86 -36.58
C VAL A 419 -0.58 -44.48 -37.90
N THR A 420 -0.29 -45.26 -38.94
CA THR A 420 -1.04 -45.30 -40.19
C THR A 420 -2.44 -45.85 -39.91
N PHE A 421 -3.46 -45.03 -40.12
CA PHE A 421 -4.85 -45.50 -40.19
C PHE A 421 -5.09 -46.07 -41.58
N SER A 422 -5.11 -47.40 -41.70
CA SER A 422 -5.65 -48.09 -42.87
C SER A 422 -7.18 -48.02 -42.81
N GLN A 423 -7.80 -47.39 -43.79
CA GLN A 423 -9.21 -47.56 -44.10
C GLN A 423 -9.39 -48.95 -44.72
N GLU A 424 -10.19 -49.81 -44.11
CA GLU A 424 -10.87 -50.89 -44.82
C GLU A 424 -12.30 -51.04 -44.31
N SER A 425 -13.17 -51.23 -45.29
CA SER A 425 -14.61 -51.21 -45.31
C SER A 425 -15.24 -52.48 -44.76
N ALA A 426 -16.37 -52.34 -44.05
CA ALA A 426 -17.58 -53.16 -44.17
C ALA A 426 -18.72 -52.49 -43.40
#